data_AF-A0A5S3RNC4-F1
#
_entry.id   AF-A0A5S3RNC4-F1
#
_cell.length_a   1.000
_cell.length_b   1.000
_cell.length_c   1.000
_cell.angle_alpha   90.00
_cell.angle_beta   90.00
_cell.angle_gamma   90.00
#
_symmetry.space_group_name_H-M   'P 1'
#
loop_
_entity.id
_entity.type
_entity.pdbx_description
1 polymer ?
#
loop_
_entity_poly.entity_id
_entity_poly.type
_entity_poly.pdbx_seq_one_letter_code
_entity_poly.pdbx_strand_id
1 'polypeptide(L)'
;MKLDNKLTIKQAHIIWIASIVNIGIGIIIPGFDVLSKSISHVALEAPIFAFIHRTMDIVIGLSMSLFAVGLFKISPHKFSAASLTTLLLGCSMVSAGIWTLESPLHLLYNLSIFMILIPVCTALEFKNIVKSSKFEAFCVLLSLFHVLMFWLIYAGFIPQSYNGLIQRIWAVPTMGWFGYAAWQLTRR
;
A
#
# COMPACT_ATOMS: atom_id res chain seq x y z
N MET A 1 7.49 -10.92 21.99
CA MET A 1 7.61 -11.26 20.55
C MET A 1 9.06 -11.64 20.29
N LYS A 2 9.33 -12.73 19.56
CA LYS A 2 10.71 -13.12 19.21
C LYS A 2 11.37 -12.04 18.33
N LEU A 3 12.70 -11.93 18.37
CA LEU A 3 13.45 -10.86 17.70
C LEU A 3 13.28 -10.89 16.18
N ASP A 4 13.25 -12.09 15.59
CA ASP A 4 12.98 -12.33 14.17
C ASP A 4 11.62 -11.76 13.75
N ASN A 5 10.57 -12.02 14.53
CA ASN A 5 9.23 -11.47 14.31
C ASN A 5 9.20 -9.95 14.45
N LYS A 6 10.03 -9.38 15.34
CA LYS A 6 10.13 -7.93 15.48
C LYS A 6 10.73 -7.27 14.25
N LEU A 7 11.72 -7.91 13.62
CA LEU A 7 12.36 -7.39 12.42
C LEU A 7 11.41 -7.45 11.21
N THR A 8 10.71 -8.57 11.01
CA THR A 8 9.76 -8.74 9.89
C THR A 8 8.59 -7.75 9.93
N ILE A 9 8.16 -7.35 11.13
CA ILE A 9 7.15 -6.30 11.31
C ILE A 9 7.77 -4.90 11.17
N LYS A 10 8.87 -4.59 11.85
CA LYS A 10 9.46 -3.24 11.85
C LYS A 10 9.87 -2.75 10.47
N GLN A 11 10.36 -3.63 9.61
CA GLN A 11 10.79 -3.26 8.26
C GLN A 11 9.67 -2.63 7.41
N ALA A 12 8.39 -2.80 7.76
CA ALA A 12 7.28 -2.19 7.05
C ALA A 12 7.27 -0.64 7.07
N HIS A 13 8.12 0.01 7.87
CA HIS A 13 8.38 1.45 7.71
C HIS A 13 8.98 1.79 6.34
N ILE A 14 9.68 0.84 5.70
CA ILE A 14 10.21 0.97 4.34
C ILE A 14 9.07 1.24 3.35
N ILE A 15 7.90 0.61 3.52
CA ILE A 15 6.72 0.83 2.67
C ILE A 15 6.39 2.31 2.61
N TRP A 16 6.31 2.98 3.76
CA TRP A 16 5.98 4.40 3.81
C TRP A 16 7.05 5.26 3.14
N ILE A 17 8.33 5.01 3.45
CA ILE A 17 9.45 5.79 2.93
C ILE A 17 9.56 5.64 1.40
N ALA A 18 9.51 4.41 0.89
CA ALA A 18 9.56 4.13 -0.54
C ALA A 18 8.35 4.71 -1.27
N SER A 19 7.16 4.66 -0.66
CA SER A 19 5.95 5.26 -1.22
C SER A 19 6.02 6.77 -1.34
N ILE A 20 6.67 7.49 -0.41
CA ILE A 20 6.87 8.95 -0.57
C ILE A 20 7.69 9.27 -1.82
N VAL A 21 8.77 8.53 -2.07
CA VAL A 21 9.57 8.66 -3.30
C VAL A 21 8.68 8.38 -4.51
N ASN A 22 7.92 7.29 -4.43
CA ASN A 22 7.10 6.81 -5.54
C ASN A 22 5.94 7.76 -5.90
N ILE A 23 5.28 8.34 -4.89
CA ILE A 23 4.20 9.33 -5.04
C ILE A 23 4.76 10.65 -5.58
N GLY A 24 5.93 11.06 -5.08
CA GLY A 24 6.51 12.39 -5.33
C GLY A 24 7.35 12.51 -6.60
N ILE A 25 7.86 11.41 -7.15
CA ILE A 25 8.80 11.45 -8.29
C ILE A 25 8.24 12.18 -9.51
N GLY A 26 6.94 12.11 -9.76
CA GLY A 26 6.31 12.83 -10.89
C GLY A 26 6.49 14.35 -10.84
N ILE A 27 6.68 14.93 -9.64
CA ILE A 27 6.83 16.39 -9.44
C ILE A 27 8.15 16.90 -10.01
N ILE A 28 9.19 16.05 -10.05
CA ILE A 28 10.52 16.44 -10.52
C ILE A 28 10.74 16.12 -12.00
N ILE A 29 9.78 15.49 -12.68
CA ILE A 29 9.88 15.14 -14.10
C ILE A 29 9.43 16.36 -14.94
N PRO A 30 10.30 16.95 -15.77
CA PRO A 30 9.93 18.10 -16.59
C PRO A 30 8.78 17.75 -17.54
N GLY A 31 7.71 18.57 -17.52
CA GLY A 31 6.55 18.39 -18.39
C GLY A 31 5.60 17.25 -18.01
N PHE A 32 5.85 16.55 -16.90
CA PHE A 32 4.92 15.54 -16.41
C PHE A 32 3.70 16.19 -15.76
N ASP A 33 2.50 15.89 -16.25
CA ASP A 33 1.26 16.37 -15.67
C ASP A 33 0.89 15.53 -14.43
N VAL A 34 1.38 15.96 -13.27
CA VAL A 34 1.15 15.33 -11.96
C VAL A 34 -0.34 15.34 -11.57
N LEU A 35 -1.12 16.30 -12.07
CA LEU A 35 -2.52 16.45 -11.69
C LEU A 35 -3.40 15.41 -12.40
N SER A 36 -3.20 15.23 -13.70
CA SER A 36 -4.01 14.31 -14.50
C SER A 36 -3.44 12.89 -14.55
N LYS A 37 -2.12 12.73 -14.74
CA LYS A 37 -1.50 11.41 -14.94
C LYS A 37 -1.40 10.63 -13.63
N SER A 38 -1.81 9.35 -13.69
CA SER A 38 -1.65 8.41 -12.58
C SER A 38 -0.18 8.23 -12.20
N ILE A 39 0.05 7.75 -10.98
CA ILE A 39 1.42 7.45 -10.50
C ILE A 39 2.11 6.44 -11.44
N SER A 40 1.37 5.42 -11.88
CA SER A 40 1.88 4.38 -12.79
C SER A 40 2.30 4.89 -14.17
N HIS A 41 1.87 6.08 -14.60
CA HIS A 41 2.35 6.66 -15.86
C HIS A 41 3.85 7.02 -15.79
N VAL A 42 4.41 7.22 -14.59
CA VAL A 42 5.86 7.43 -14.44
C VAL A 42 6.67 6.25 -14.98
N ALA A 43 6.10 5.03 -14.98
CA ALA A 43 6.72 3.84 -15.55
C ALA A 43 7.00 3.94 -17.07
N LEU A 44 6.41 4.92 -17.76
CA LEU A 44 6.54 5.15 -19.19
C LEU A 44 7.42 6.37 -19.55
N GLU A 45 7.92 7.08 -18.53
CA GLU A 45 8.73 8.28 -18.72
C GLU A 45 10.21 7.92 -18.98
N ALA A 46 11.08 8.93 -19.07
CA ALA A 46 12.51 8.75 -19.36
C ALA A 46 13.16 7.66 -18.47
N PRO A 47 14.17 6.91 -18.99
CA PRO A 47 14.60 5.63 -18.42
C PRO A 47 14.93 5.67 -16.92
N ILE A 48 15.51 6.76 -16.43
CA ILE A 48 15.87 6.90 -15.02
C ILE A 48 14.65 7.00 -14.10
N PHE A 49 13.62 7.75 -14.48
CA PHE A 49 12.41 7.93 -13.66
C PHE A 49 11.55 6.68 -13.65
N ALA A 50 11.39 6.05 -14.83
CA ALA A 50 10.71 4.76 -14.95
C ALA A 50 11.41 3.69 -14.12
N PHE A 51 12.75 3.62 -14.16
CA PHE A 51 13.53 2.69 -13.35
C PHE A 51 13.33 2.91 -11.84
N ILE A 52 13.40 4.16 -11.38
CA ILE A 52 13.21 4.48 -9.96
C ILE A 52 11.80 4.09 -9.49
N HIS A 53 10.76 4.53 -10.23
CA HIS A 53 9.36 4.23 -9.91
C HIS A 53 9.10 2.73 -9.79
N ARG A 54 9.49 1.97 -10.82
CA ARG A 54 9.32 0.50 -10.85
C ARG A 54 10.11 -0.21 -9.76
N THR A 55 11.32 0.26 -9.47
CA THR A 55 12.12 -0.28 -8.37
C THR A 55 11.44 -0.02 -7.02
N MET A 56 10.86 1.18 -6.82
CA MET A 56 10.11 1.49 -5.60
C MET A 56 8.87 0.60 -5.46
N ASP A 57 8.12 0.35 -6.53
CA ASP A 57 6.97 -0.58 -6.52
C ASP A 57 7.39 -2.00 -6.06
N ILE A 58 8.51 -2.51 -6.58
CA ILE A 58 9.06 -3.81 -6.17
C ILE A 58 9.47 -3.80 -4.69
N VAL A 59 10.20 -2.77 -4.25
CA VAL A 59 10.63 -2.64 -2.85
C VAL A 59 9.43 -2.58 -1.90
N ILE A 60 8.40 -1.80 -2.25
CA ILE A 60 7.14 -1.72 -1.51
C ILE A 60 6.48 -3.11 -1.44
N GLY A 61 6.34 -3.79 -2.57
CA GLY A 61 5.67 -5.09 -2.64
C GLY A 61 6.39 -6.20 -1.88
N LEU A 62 7.72 -6.23 -1.94
CA LEU A 62 8.53 -7.15 -1.15
C LEU A 62 8.42 -6.86 0.35
N SER A 63 8.43 -5.58 0.73
CA SER A 63 8.25 -5.17 2.13
C SER A 63 6.85 -5.52 2.66
N MET A 64 5.80 -5.33 1.86
CA MET A 64 4.44 -5.77 2.18
C MET A 64 4.36 -7.29 2.36
N SER A 65 4.98 -8.05 1.46
CA SER A 65 5.03 -9.51 1.55
C SER A 65 5.74 -10.00 2.83
N LEU A 66 6.84 -9.36 3.19
CA LEU A 66 7.56 -9.66 4.43
C LEU A 66 6.76 -9.25 5.68
N PHE A 67 6.03 -8.14 5.61
CA PHE A 67 5.11 -7.71 6.68
C PHE A 67 3.97 -8.71 6.85
N ALA A 68 3.39 -9.23 5.76
CA ALA A 68 2.38 -10.30 5.79
C ALA A 68 2.91 -11.55 6.51
N VAL A 69 4.12 -12.01 6.18
CA VAL A 69 4.78 -13.12 6.90
C VAL A 69 4.92 -12.79 8.38
N GLY A 70 5.27 -11.55 8.72
CA GLY A 70 5.28 -11.06 10.09
C GLY A 70 3.92 -11.23 10.77
N LEU A 71 2.85 -10.70 10.17
CA LEU A 71 1.47 -10.80 10.68
C LEU A 71 1.07 -12.26 10.90
N PHE A 72 1.35 -13.15 9.96
CA PHE A 72 1.08 -14.58 10.09
C PHE A 72 1.78 -15.19 11.32
N LYS A 73 3.08 -14.91 11.50
CA LYS A 73 3.88 -15.45 12.61
C LYS A 73 3.41 -14.98 13.99
N ILE A 74 2.78 -13.80 14.08
CA ILE A 74 2.29 -13.25 15.35
C ILE A 74 0.77 -13.39 15.51
N SER A 75 0.07 -13.91 14.50
CA SER A 75 -1.36 -14.13 14.53
C SER A 75 -1.73 -15.12 15.65
N PRO A 76 -2.81 -14.86 16.41
CA PRO A 76 -3.36 -15.83 17.34
C PRO A 76 -4.13 -16.96 16.65
N HIS A 77 -4.31 -16.89 15.33
CA HIS A 77 -5.15 -17.80 14.55
C HIS A 77 -4.33 -18.67 13.58
N LYS A 78 -4.81 -19.87 13.27
CA LYS A 78 -4.21 -20.75 12.25
C LYS A 78 -4.25 -20.16 10.84
N PHE A 79 -5.21 -19.28 10.59
CA PHE A 79 -5.37 -18.52 9.36
C PHE A 79 -5.48 -17.03 9.70
N SER A 80 -4.80 -16.18 8.94
CA SER A 80 -4.84 -14.72 9.11
C SER A 80 -5.26 -14.06 7.80
N ALA A 81 -6.46 -13.48 7.80
CA ALA A 81 -6.96 -12.69 6.68
C ALA A 81 -6.14 -11.41 6.52
N ALA A 82 -5.69 -10.79 7.61
CA ALA A 82 -4.78 -9.64 7.56
C ALA A 82 -3.47 -9.99 6.82
N SER A 83 -2.87 -11.14 7.12
CA SER A 83 -1.70 -11.63 6.39
C SER A 83 -2.01 -11.90 4.93
N LEU A 84 -3.08 -12.62 4.61
CA LEU A 84 -3.40 -13.00 3.22
C LEU A 84 -3.66 -11.76 2.35
N THR A 85 -4.51 -10.85 2.82
CA THR A 85 -4.85 -9.62 2.10
C THR A 85 -3.63 -8.71 1.90
N THR A 86 -2.76 -8.63 2.90
CA THR A 86 -1.47 -7.92 2.78
C THR A 86 -0.54 -8.57 1.75
N LEU A 87 -0.45 -9.91 1.73
CA LEU A 87 0.37 -10.62 0.77
C LEU A 87 -0.12 -10.39 -0.66
N LEU A 88 -1.44 -10.42 -0.88
CA LEU A 88 -2.03 -10.17 -2.20
C LEU A 88 -1.74 -8.75 -2.71
N LEU A 89 -1.83 -7.74 -1.83
CA LEU A 89 -1.40 -6.38 -2.17
C LEU A 89 0.10 -6.32 -2.46
N GLY A 90 0.94 -7.01 -1.67
CA GLY A 90 2.38 -7.08 -1.90
C GLY A 90 2.73 -7.67 -3.28
N CYS A 91 2.11 -8.78 -3.65
CA CYS A 91 2.23 -9.38 -4.98
C CYS A 91 1.76 -8.42 -6.09
N SER A 92 0.68 -7.68 -5.82
CA SER A 92 0.16 -6.65 -6.73
C SER A 92 1.19 -5.56 -7.04
N MET A 93 1.86 -5.05 -6.00
CA MET A 93 2.91 -4.03 -6.12
C MET A 93 4.15 -4.55 -6.84
N VAL A 94 4.60 -5.77 -6.53
CA VAL A 94 5.71 -6.40 -7.28
C VAL A 94 5.35 -6.53 -8.76
N SER A 95 4.12 -6.94 -9.06
CA SER A 95 3.65 -7.04 -10.44
C SER A 95 3.66 -5.69 -11.17
N ALA A 96 3.23 -4.61 -10.51
CA ALA A 96 3.24 -3.27 -11.09
C ALA A 96 4.65 -2.75 -11.41
N GLY A 97 5.64 -3.10 -10.59
CA GLY A 97 7.03 -2.74 -10.88
C GLY A 97 7.65 -3.60 -11.99
N ILE A 98 7.26 -4.86 -12.14
CA ILE A 98 7.76 -5.73 -13.22
C ILE A 98 7.10 -5.38 -14.55
N TRP A 99 5.77 -5.23 -14.59
CA TRP A 99 4.99 -5.05 -15.81
C TRP A 99 4.48 -3.62 -15.92
N THR A 100 4.84 -2.91 -17.00
CA THR A 100 4.33 -1.56 -17.28
C THR A 100 2.91 -1.60 -17.83
N LEU A 101 2.27 -0.43 -17.94
CA LEU A 101 0.91 -0.25 -18.49
C LEU A 101 0.70 -0.84 -19.90
N GLU A 102 1.78 -1.11 -20.63
CA GLU A 102 1.75 -1.71 -21.97
C GLU A 102 1.53 -3.24 -21.93
N SER A 103 1.76 -3.88 -20.78
CA SER A 103 1.61 -5.33 -20.62
C SER A 103 0.26 -5.69 -19.99
N PRO A 104 -0.49 -6.67 -20.52
CA PRO A 104 -1.70 -7.18 -19.89
C PRO A 104 -1.49 -7.71 -18.46
N LEU A 105 -0.27 -8.16 -18.14
CA LEU A 105 0.07 -8.63 -16.78
C LEU A 105 0.07 -7.51 -15.74
N HIS A 106 0.09 -6.23 -16.17
CA HIS A 106 -0.13 -5.11 -15.27
C HIS A 106 -1.52 -5.16 -14.62
N LEU A 107 -2.51 -5.86 -15.21
CA LEU A 107 -3.83 -6.05 -14.61
C LEU A 107 -3.82 -6.82 -13.28
N LEU A 108 -2.74 -7.55 -12.97
CA LEU A 108 -2.55 -8.12 -11.62
C LEU A 108 -2.45 -7.03 -10.53
N TYR A 109 -2.21 -5.77 -10.92
CA TYR A 109 -2.33 -4.61 -10.04
C TYR A 109 -3.75 -4.45 -9.45
N ASN A 110 -4.77 -5.05 -10.08
CA ASN A 110 -6.15 -5.04 -9.56
C ASN A 110 -6.30 -5.83 -8.24
N LEU A 111 -5.33 -6.69 -7.88
CA LEU A 111 -5.26 -7.26 -6.53
C LEU A 111 -5.11 -6.18 -5.44
N SER A 112 -4.76 -4.94 -5.80
CA SER A 112 -4.75 -3.81 -4.88
C SER A 112 -6.11 -3.53 -4.22
N ILE A 113 -7.22 -4.07 -4.74
CA ILE A 113 -8.54 -4.01 -4.09
C ILE A 113 -8.52 -4.55 -2.66
N PHE A 114 -7.63 -5.51 -2.36
CA PHE A 114 -7.49 -6.06 -1.01
C PHE A 114 -7.02 -5.04 0.03
N MET A 115 -6.50 -3.87 -0.39
CA MET A 115 -6.16 -2.79 0.53
C MET A 115 -7.34 -2.32 1.38
N ILE A 116 -8.58 -2.49 0.90
CA ILE A 116 -9.79 -2.19 1.68
C ILE A 116 -9.84 -3.04 2.96
N LEU A 117 -9.48 -4.32 2.86
CA LEU A 117 -9.66 -5.29 3.94
C LEU A 117 -8.50 -5.27 4.94
N ILE A 118 -7.30 -4.89 4.51
CA ILE A 118 -6.09 -4.95 5.34
C ILE A 118 -6.26 -4.26 6.71
N PRO A 119 -6.71 -2.99 6.79
CA PRO A 119 -6.81 -2.30 8.08
C PRO A 119 -7.83 -2.96 9.01
N VAL A 120 -9.05 -3.25 8.53
CA VAL A 120 -10.12 -3.84 9.34
C VAL A 120 -9.78 -5.27 9.78
N CYS A 121 -9.23 -6.11 8.90
CA CYS A 121 -8.77 -7.44 9.27
C CYS A 121 -7.68 -7.37 10.35
N THR A 122 -6.74 -6.42 10.21
CA THR A 122 -5.69 -6.21 11.21
C THR A 122 -6.26 -5.75 12.56
N ALA A 123 -7.21 -4.81 12.55
CA ALA A 123 -7.86 -4.35 13.77
C ALA A 123 -8.58 -5.51 14.49
N LEU A 124 -9.33 -6.33 13.76
CA LEU A 124 -10.10 -7.44 14.33
C LEU A 124 -9.21 -8.56 14.88
N GLU A 125 -8.23 -9.03 14.08
CA GLU A 125 -7.35 -10.15 14.47
C GLU A 125 -6.38 -9.75 15.58
N PHE A 126 -5.88 -8.51 15.56
CA PHE A 126 -4.84 -8.05 16.48
C PHE A 126 -5.38 -7.15 17.61
N LYS A 127 -6.70 -7.02 17.82
CA LYS A 127 -7.27 -6.18 18.90
C LYS A 127 -6.71 -6.49 20.28
N ASN A 128 -6.59 -7.78 20.62
CA ASN A 128 -6.07 -8.24 21.91
C ASN A 128 -4.54 -8.08 21.99
N ILE A 129 -3.90 -7.86 20.84
CA ILE A 129 -2.46 -7.67 20.74
C ILE A 129 -2.09 -6.19 20.88
N VAL A 130 -2.74 -5.32 20.12
CA VAL A 130 -2.49 -3.87 20.06
C VAL A 130 -3.16 -3.12 21.21
N LYS A 131 -4.36 -3.53 21.63
CA LYS A 131 -5.13 -2.94 22.75
C LYS A 131 -5.25 -1.40 22.66
N SER A 132 -5.64 -0.90 21.49
CA SER A 132 -5.80 0.55 21.24
C SER A 132 -7.06 0.81 20.42
N SER A 133 -8.08 1.39 21.07
CA SER A 133 -9.33 1.80 20.41
C SER A 133 -9.08 2.84 19.30
N LYS A 134 -8.07 3.70 19.47
CA LYS A 134 -7.66 4.67 18.44
C LYS A 134 -7.11 3.99 17.18
N PHE A 135 -6.34 2.90 17.34
CA PHE A 135 -5.85 2.12 16.21
C PHE A 135 -7.00 1.42 15.49
N GLU A 136 -7.90 0.79 16.25
CA GLU A 136 -9.08 0.13 15.70
C GLU A 136 -9.97 1.10 14.92
N ALA A 137 -10.29 2.27 15.50
CA ALA A 137 -11.08 3.31 14.84
C ALA A 137 -10.39 3.81 13.55
N PHE A 138 -9.07 4.05 13.60
CA PHE A 138 -8.32 4.46 12.42
C PHE A 138 -8.37 3.41 11.30
N CYS A 139 -8.22 2.13 11.63
CA CYS A 139 -8.35 1.05 10.66
C CYS A 139 -9.74 1.02 10.01
N VAL A 140 -10.81 1.12 10.80
CA VAL A 140 -12.18 1.15 10.26
C VAL A 140 -12.40 2.37 9.36
N LEU A 141 -11.98 3.56 9.79
CA LEU A 141 -12.09 4.78 9.00
C LEU A 141 -11.30 4.69 7.69
N LEU A 142 -10.10 4.12 7.72
CA LEU A 142 -9.27 3.94 6.53
C LEU A 142 -9.91 2.96 5.54
N SER A 143 -10.43 1.83 6.01
CA SER A 143 -11.17 0.89 5.16
C SER A 143 -12.42 1.54 4.53
N LEU A 144 -13.18 2.32 5.29
CA LEU A 144 -14.33 3.07 4.75
C LEU A 144 -13.89 4.14 3.74
N PHE A 145 -12.76 4.81 3.99
CA PHE A 145 -12.16 5.74 3.04
C PHE A 145 -11.78 5.04 1.73
N HIS A 146 -11.18 3.84 1.77
CA HIS A 146 -10.92 3.06 0.55
C HIS A 146 -12.21 2.74 -0.22
N VAL A 147 -13.27 2.29 0.46
CA VAL A 147 -14.57 2.02 -0.17
C VAL A 147 -15.14 3.28 -0.84
N LEU A 148 -15.13 4.41 -0.13
CA LEU A 148 -15.59 5.69 -0.66
C LEU A 148 -14.78 6.10 -1.89
N MET A 149 -13.46 5.98 -1.84
CA MET A 149 -12.57 6.31 -2.96
C MET A 149 -12.85 5.44 -4.19
N PHE A 150 -13.01 4.12 -4.01
CA PHE A 150 -13.40 3.24 -5.11
C PHE A 150 -14.75 3.63 -5.69
N TRP A 151 -15.75 3.91 -4.86
CA TRP A 151 -17.06 4.36 -5.33
C TRP A 151 -16.96 5.67 -6.12
N LEU A 152 -16.22 6.67 -5.63
CA LEU A 152 -16.01 7.93 -6.35
C LEU A 152 -15.36 7.73 -7.73
N ILE A 153 -14.37 6.84 -7.82
CA ILE A 153 -13.69 6.51 -9.07
C ILE A 153 -14.66 5.82 -10.04
N TYR A 154 -15.34 4.75 -9.61
CA TYR A 154 -16.22 3.96 -10.47
C TYR A 154 -17.52 4.68 -10.86
N ALA A 155 -18.03 5.55 -10.01
CA ALA A 155 -19.18 6.40 -10.31
C ALA A 155 -18.82 7.61 -11.19
N GLY A 156 -17.54 7.81 -11.53
CA GLY A 156 -17.10 8.89 -12.41
C GLY A 156 -17.09 10.29 -11.75
N PHE A 157 -17.07 10.36 -10.42
CA PHE A 157 -17.02 11.64 -9.69
C PHE A 157 -15.62 12.28 -9.67
N ILE A 158 -14.58 11.53 -10.04
CA ILE A 158 -13.20 12.06 -10.12
C ILE A 158 -12.93 12.55 -11.55
N PRO A 159 -12.78 13.87 -11.78
CA PRO A 159 -12.43 14.38 -13.10
C PRO A 159 -11.06 13.88 -13.54
N GLN A 160 -10.91 13.55 -14.83
CA GLN A 160 -9.65 13.05 -15.37
C GLN A 160 -8.48 14.02 -15.17
N SER A 161 -8.75 15.34 -15.17
CA SER A 161 -7.75 16.38 -14.91
C SER A 161 -7.16 16.36 -13.49
N TYR A 162 -7.82 15.71 -12.53
CA TYR A 162 -7.37 15.60 -11.14
C TYR A 162 -7.10 14.16 -10.69
N ASN A 163 -7.21 13.19 -11.59
CA ASN A 163 -7.07 11.77 -11.26
C ASN A 163 -5.70 11.47 -10.61
N GLY A 164 -4.62 12.00 -11.17
CA GLY A 164 -3.27 11.88 -10.63
C GLY A 164 -3.11 12.47 -9.23
N LEU A 165 -3.70 13.63 -8.96
CA LEU A 165 -3.66 14.25 -7.64
C LEU A 165 -4.42 13.41 -6.61
N ILE A 166 -5.64 12.99 -6.95
CA ILE A 166 -6.51 12.21 -6.06
C ILE A 166 -5.87 10.87 -5.70
N GLN A 167 -5.25 10.17 -6.66
CA GLN A 167 -4.52 8.94 -6.39
C GLN A 167 -3.35 9.14 -5.42
N ARG A 168 -2.59 10.24 -5.55
CA ARG A 168 -1.47 10.56 -4.65
C ARG A 168 -1.94 10.86 -3.24
N ILE A 169 -3.00 11.66 -3.09
CA ILE A 169 -3.63 11.93 -1.78
C ILE A 169 -4.15 10.64 -1.15
N TRP A 170 -4.73 9.74 -1.94
CA TRP A 170 -5.23 8.44 -1.46
C TRP A 170 -4.10 7.47 -1.08
N ALA A 171 -2.99 7.49 -1.82
CA ALA A 171 -1.83 6.65 -1.55
C ALA A 171 -1.17 7.02 -0.21
N VAL A 172 -1.18 8.29 0.21
CA VAL A 172 -0.58 8.74 1.47
C VAL A 172 -1.08 7.97 2.71
N PRO A 173 -2.38 8.00 3.06
CA PRO A 173 -2.87 7.27 4.22
C PRO A 173 -2.82 5.75 4.02
N THR A 174 -2.98 5.26 2.78
CA THR A 174 -2.89 3.84 2.44
C THR A 174 -1.51 3.28 2.78
N MET A 175 -0.45 3.96 2.34
CA MET A 175 0.92 3.52 2.54
C MET A 175 1.42 3.86 3.95
N GLY A 176 1.01 5.01 4.50
CA GLY A 176 1.37 5.43 5.84
C GLY A 176 0.83 4.51 6.94
N TRP A 177 -0.31 3.86 6.69
CA TRP A 177 -0.87 2.87 7.60
C TRP A 177 0.09 1.74 7.94
N PHE A 178 0.90 1.25 6.98
CA PHE A 178 1.87 0.18 7.23
C PHE A 178 2.92 0.57 8.27
N GLY A 179 3.47 1.78 8.18
CA GLY A 179 4.40 2.30 9.18
C GLY A 179 3.75 2.42 10.56
N TYR A 180 2.52 2.95 10.60
CA TYR A 180 1.77 3.07 11.85
C TYR A 180 1.40 1.72 12.47
N ALA A 181 0.97 0.75 11.67
CA ALA A 181 0.66 -0.61 12.11
C ALA A 181 1.92 -1.32 12.63
N ALA A 182 3.04 -1.20 11.94
CA ALA A 182 4.33 -1.75 12.38
C ALA A 182 4.76 -1.17 13.74
N TRP A 183 4.60 0.13 13.92
CA TRP A 183 4.85 0.78 15.20
C TRP A 183 3.92 0.24 16.30
N GLN A 184 2.60 0.19 16.07
CA GLN A 184 1.63 -0.32 17.06
C GLN A 184 1.89 -1.78 17.45
N LEU A 185 2.22 -2.65 16.48
CA LEU A 185 2.49 -4.07 16.73
C LEU A 185 3.83 -4.31 17.45
N THR A 186 4.75 -3.34 17.42
CA THR A 186 6.11 -3.49 18.00
C THR A 186 6.35 -2.69 19.26
N ARG A 187 5.46 -1.74 19.62
CA ARG A 187 5.54 -0.87 20.81
C ARG A 187 5.15 -1.58 22.12
N ARG A 188 5.42 -2.88 22.21
CA ARG A 188 5.35 -3.62 23.47
C ARG A 188 6.68 -3.56 24.20
#